data_AF-A0A951XGT6-F1
#
_entry.id   AF-A0A951XGT6-F1
#
_cell.length_a   1.000
_cell.length_b   1.000
_cell.length_c   1.000
_cell.angle_alpha   90.00
_cell.angle_beta   90.00
_cell.angle_gamma   90.00
#
_symmetry.space_group_name_H-M   'P 1'
#
loop_
_entity.id
_entity.type
_entity.pdbx_description
1 polymer ?
#
loop_
_entity_poly.entity_id
_entity_poly.type
_entity_poly.pdbx_seq_one_letter_code
_entity_poly.pdbx_strand_id
1 'polypeptide(L)' 'MNTQITDTLGAAPPEWLHIVREKVESLRYGVVQLIVHDGRVTQIERTEKTRISGQRTAAED' A
#
# COMPACT_ATOMS: atom_id res chain seq x y z
N MET A 1 10.76 2.53 18.22
CA MET A 1 9.70 1.51 18.42
C MET A 1 9.62 0.73 17.12
N ASN A 2 10.42 -0.32 17.03
CA ASN A 2 10.60 -1.07 15.79
C ASN A 2 9.69 -2.28 15.88
N THR A 3 8.62 -2.28 15.08
CA THR A 3 7.75 -3.44 14.90
C THR A 3 8.60 -4.57 14.32
N GLN A 4 8.95 -5.53 15.17
CA GLN A 4 9.60 -6.77 14.77
C GLN A 4 8.62 -7.50 13.85
N ILE A 5 8.89 -7.49 12.54
CA ILE A 5 8.30 -8.45 11.62
C ILE A 5 8.92 -9.78 12.01
N THR A 6 8.17 -10.56 12.79
CA THR A 6 8.53 -11.93 13.18
C THR A 6 8.72 -12.76 11.92
N ASP A 7 9.97 -12.88 11.50
CA ASP A 7 10.44 -13.93 10.61
C ASP A 7 10.31 -15.25 11.37
N THR A 8 9.18 -15.92 11.17
CA THR A 8 8.99 -17.31 11.63
C THR A 8 9.88 -18.19 10.77
N LEU A 9 11.10 -18.45 11.23
CA LEU A 9 12.05 -19.38 10.61
C LEU A 9 11.35 -20.70 10.24
N GLY A 10 11.08 -20.90 8.95
CA GLY A 10 10.58 -22.17 8.38
C GLY A 10 9.09 -22.25 8.02
N ALA A 11 8.29 -21.22 8.28
CA ALA A 11 6.91 -21.17 7.79
C ALA A 11 6.85 -20.40 6.45
N ALA A 12 6.09 -20.92 5.49
CA ALA A 12 5.83 -20.21 4.23
C ALA A 12 5.36 -18.78 4.53
N PRO A 13 5.80 -17.78 3.74
CA PRO A 13 5.39 -16.40 3.94
C PRO A 13 3.85 -16.32 3.97
N PRO A 14 3.28 -15.53 4.88
CA PRO A 14 1.84 -15.48 5.01
C PRO A 14 1.21 -14.95 3.72
N GLU A 15 0.09 -15.53 3.30
CA GLU A 15 -0.60 -15.24 2.02
C GLU A 15 -0.83 -13.73 1.80
N TRP A 16 -1.08 -12.96 2.86
CA TRP A 16 -1.27 -11.51 2.78
C TRP A 16 -0.03 -10.78 2.21
N LEU A 17 1.18 -11.31 2.44
CA LEU A 17 2.42 -10.71 1.97
C LEU A 17 2.55 -10.82 0.45
N HIS A 18 2.09 -11.93 -0.13
CA HIS A 18 2.01 -12.11 -1.59
C HIS A 18 1.08 -11.06 -2.20
N ILE A 19 -0.12 -10.91 -1.61
CA ILE A 19 -1.12 -9.93 -2.08
C ILE A 19 -0.59 -8.50 -1.99
N VAL A 20 0.07 -8.14 -0.88
CA VAL A 20 0.69 -6.81 -0.72
C VAL A 20 1.76 -6.59 -1.77
N ARG A 21 2.62 -7.58 -2.02
CA ARG A 21 3.68 -7.48 -3.02
C ARG A 21 3.12 -7.19 -4.42
N GLU A 22 2.13 -7.95 -4.87
CA GLU A 22 1.49 -7.73 -6.18
C GLU A 22 0.84 -6.33 -6.27
N LYS A 23 0.20 -5.89 -5.19
CA LYS A 23 -0.42 -4.56 -5.13
C LYS A 23 0.61 -3.43 -5.17
N VAL A 24 1.77 -3.60 -4.54
CA VAL A 24 2.87 -2.62 -4.54
C VAL A 24 3.59 -2.60 -5.88
N GLU A 25 3.85 -3.76 -6.49
CA GLU A 25 4.52 -3.85 -7.80
C GLU A 25 3.71 -3.14 -8.89
N SER A 26 2.39 -3.16 -8.79
CA SER A 26 1.50 -2.44 -9.71
C SER A 26 1.21 -0.99 -9.29
N LEU A 27 1.65 -0.54 -8.11
CA LEU A 27 1.40 0.82 -7.59
C LEU A 27 2.50 1.78 -8.04
N ARG A 28 2.15 2.76 -8.89
CA ARG A 28 3.11 3.76 -9.36
C ARG A 28 3.30 4.91 -8.39
N TYR A 29 2.20 5.46 -7.86
CA TYR A 29 2.21 6.58 -6.93
C TYR A 29 1.05 6.45 -5.96
N GLY A 30 1.36 6.24 -4.69
CA GLY A 30 0.32 6.07 -3.67
C GLY A 30 0.84 5.46 -2.39
N VAL A 31 -0.09 4.90 -1.62
CA VAL A 31 0.18 4.20 -0.36
C VAL A 31 -0.58 2.87 -0.34
N VAL A 32 0.00 1.87 0.33
CA VAL A 32 -0.68 0.62 0.67
C VAL A 32 -0.87 0.62 2.18
N GLN A 33 -2.11 0.51 2.63
CA GLN A 33 -2.49 0.50 4.03
C GLN A 33 -2.87 -0.93 4.43
N LEU A 34 -2.27 -1.41 5.53
CA LEU A 34 -2.60 -2.71 6.12
C LEU A 34 -3.31 -2.46 7.44
N ILE A 35 -4.46 -3.09 7.60
CA ILE A 35 -5.27 -3.04 8.82
C ILE A 35 -5.08 -4.37 9.52
N VAL A 36 -4.70 -4.30 10.80
CA VAL A 36 -4.42 -5.45 11.65
C VAL A 36 -5.41 -5.43 12.81
N HIS A 37 -6.14 -6.53 12.98
CA HIS A 37 -6.95 -6.78 14.17
C HIS A 37 -6.49 -8.08 14.81
N ASP A 38 -6.33 -8.10 16.12
CA ASP A 38 -5.91 -9.29 16.88
C ASP A 38 -4.57 -9.90 16.40
N GLY A 39 -3.61 -9.05 16.03
CA GLY A 39 -2.31 -9.48 15.51
C GLY A 39 -2.35 -10.12 14.11
N ARG A 40 -3.50 -10.09 13.42
CA ARG A 40 -3.68 -10.61 12.07
C ARG A 40 -4.09 -9.51 11.10
N VAL A 41 -3.49 -9.51 9.92
CA VAL A 41 -3.89 -8.60 8.83
C VAL A 41 -5.29 -8.99 8.37
N THR A 42 -6.25 -8.08 8.53
CA THR A 42 -7.65 -8.31 8.14
C THR A 42 -8.02 -7.59 6.85
N GLN A 43 -7.33 -6.49 6.54
CA GLN A 43 -7.64 -5.70 5.34
C GLN A 43 -6.38 -5.07 4.76
N ILE A 44 -6.35 -4.99 3.42
CA ILE A 44 -5.25 -4.42 2.64
C ILE A 44 -5.87 -3.47 1.63
N GLU A 45 -5.63 -2.19 1.81
CA GLU A 45 -6.12 -1.12 0.95
C GLU A 45 -4.98 -0.53 0.12
N ARG A 46 -5.27 -0.18 -1.14
CA ARG A 46 -4.35 0.54 -2.02
C ARG A 46 -4.98 1.89 -2.34
N THR A 47 -4.22 2.96 -2.15
CA THR A 47 -4.66 4.31 -2.44
C THR A 47 -3.70 4.96 -3.42
N GLU A 48 -4.18 5.26 -4.64
CA GLU A 48 -3.42 6.01 -5.64
C GLU A 48 -3.72 7.49 -5.54
N LYS A 49 -2.66 8.31 -5.50
CA LYS A 49 -2.80 9.76 -5.40
C LYS A 49 -2.29 10.42 -6.68
N THR A 50 -3.22 10.70 -7.58
CA THR A 50 -2.94 11.48 -8.79
C THR A 50 -2.98 12.97 -8.45
N ARG A 51 -1.87 13.68 -8.67
CA ARG A 51 -1.87 15.15 -8.58
C ARG A 51 -2.47 15.71 -9.86
N ILE A 52 -3.64 16.33 -9.77
CA ILE A 52 -4.17 17.14 -10.84
C ILE A 52 -3.44 18.48 -10.76
N SER A 53 -2.37 18.66 -11.54
CA SER A 53 -1.75 19.99 -11.69
C SER A 53 -2.79 20.90 -12.32
N GLY A 54 -3.23 21.92 -11.57
CA GLY A 54 -4.21 22.87 -12.06
C GLY A 54 -3.74 23.48 -13.37
N GLN A 55 -4.35 23.09 -14.48
CA GLN A 55 -4.22 23.80 -15.73
C GLN A 55 -4.75 25.20 -15.45
N ARG A 56 -3.84 26.17 -15.25
CA ARG A 56 -4.20 27.57 -15.41
C ARG A 56 -4.53 27.72 -16.89
N THR A 57 -5.80 27.55 -17.23
CA THR A 57 -6.35 28.00 -18.50
C THR A 57 -6.21 29.52 -18.52
N ALA A 58 -5.11 29.98 -19.08
CA ALA A 58 -5.02 31.31 -19.66
C ALA A 58 -5.78 31.24 -20.99
N ALA A 59 -7.00 31.75 -20.99
CA ALA A 59 -7.71 32.26 -22.15
C ALA A 59 -8.31 33.57 -21.62
N GLU A 60 -7.55 34.66 -21.60
CA GLU A 60 -7.22 35.52 -22.77
C GLU A 60 -8.51 36.20 -23.25
N ASP A 61 -8.61 37.49 -22.88
CA ASP A 61 -9.73 38.44 -23.10
C ASP A 61 -9.72 38.96 -24.55
#